data_AF-A0AAU3BY29-F1
#
_entry.id   AF-A0AAU3BY29-F1
#
_cell.length_a   1.000
_cell.length_b   1.000
_cell.length_c   1.000
_cell.angle_alpha   90.00
_cell.angle_beta   90.00
_cell.angle_gamma   90.00
#
_symmetry.space_group_name_H-M   'P 1'
#
loop_
_entity.id
_entity.type
_entity.pdbx_description
1 polymer ?
#
loop_
_entity_poly.entity_id
_entity_poly.type
_entity_poly.pdbx_seq_one_letter_code
_entity_poly.pdbx_strand_id
1 'polypeptide(L)'
;MAGSVIHLEEDTGVPRTHALVIGVGKYPHLAGGDAPVADPDGMRQLSSPPLSARALAHWLLAEYNDPTRPLGSVALLLSEEQPAPFTDPRTRTAHDVDAATIDNILTAVTAWFDRGDSHVDNRLVFYFCGHGVSQGDDMALLAADIFADRHNPLNGALDFAALMNGLKRCKAGQQVFFVDACRSNSDVLIESSGTRFAGRSPLGAGSRPLDLPRRFHIPYYATLAGDRSHARPGQVSLFTEALLRSLAGAASDDPEGDWRVNTAHLLEAIDHFMHQPQFAGAVAGVQVPSVGELPVFVLHELPGPPVVPVYVGCERAQENAEAEFVCREGGHERLRRPAGAVGEADPESEWAIELRFGEYDFEARLGDQDVRTKSITVRPVFRRVQLVKP
;
A
#
# COMPACT_ATOMS: atom_id res chain seq x y z
N MET A 1 21.89 18.99 2.26
CA MET A 1 21.34 17.69 2.70
C MET A 1 19.89 17.93 3.02
N ALA A 2 18.95 17.40 2.22
CA ALA A 2 17.53 17.54 2.49
C ALA A 2 17.20 16.79 3.80
N GLY A 3 16.43 17.40 4.70
CA GLY A 3 16.16 16.86 6.04
C GLY A 3 15.34 15.57 6.06
N SER A 4 14.72 15.22 4.92
CA SER A 4 13.70 14.17 4.75
C SER A 4 14.22 12.78 4.36
N VAL A 5 15.54 12.56 4.27
CA VAL A 5 16.10 11.27 3.84
C VAL A 5 16.80 10.55 4.98
N ILE A 6 16.33 9.33 5.27
CA ILE A 6 16.93 8.40 6.22
C ILE A 6 17.86 7.46 5.43
N HIS A 7 19.16 7.55 5.71
CA HIS A 7 20.20 6.70 5.13
C HIS A 7 20.55 5.57 6.10
N LEU A 8 20.65 4.35 5.60
CA LEU A 8 20.90 3.16 6.41
C LEU A 8 22.32 2.63 6.22
N GLU A 9 22.80 2.56 4.99
CA GLU A 9 24.17 2.17 4.65
C GLU A 9 24.62 2.92 3.38
N GLU A 10 25.83 3.49 3.41
CA GLU A 10 26.42 4.27 2.31
C GLU A 10 27.45 3.48 1.48
N ASP A 11 27.43 2.14 1.52
CA ASP A 11 28.43 1.37 0.79
C ASP A 11 28.16 1.44 -0.72
N THR A 12 28.92 2.31 -1.38
CA THR A 12 28.80 2.59 -2.81
C THR A 12 29.32 1.40 -3.61
N GLY A 13 28.45 0.77 -4.40
CA GLY A 13 28.83 -0.30 -5.34
C GLY A 13 28.20 -1.67 -5.07
N VAL A 14 27.48 -1.84 -3.97
CA VAL A 14 26.63 -3.01 -3.75
C VAL A 14 25.17 -2.69 -4.11
N PRO A 15 24.38 -3.68 -4.58
CA PRO A 15 22.95 -3.47 -4.85
C PRO A 15 22.17 -3.08 -3.59
N ARG A 16 21.27 -2.10 -3.73
CA ARG A 16 20.42 -1.59 -2.64
C ARG A 16 18.99 -1.37 -3.10
N THR A 17 18.08 -1.34 -2.13
CA THR A 17 16.71 -0.84 -2.30
C THR A 17 16.63 0.61 -1.82
N HIS A 18 16.10 1.50 -2.67
CA HIS A 18 15.87 2.90 -2.35
C HIS A 18 14.39 3.24 -2.45
N ALA A 19 13.79 3.69 -1.34
CA ALA A 19 12.39 4.06 -1.27
C ALA A 19 12.19 5.58 -1.30
N LEU A 20 11.15 6.02 -2.01
CA LEU A 20 10.56 7.36 -1.93
C LEU A 20 9.08 7.20 -1.55
N VAL A 21 8.71 7.73 -0.39
CA VAL A 21 7.39 7.58 0.23
C VAL A 21 6.77 8.96 0.42
N ILE A 22 5.60 9.18 -0.18
CA ILE A 22 4.92 10.47 -0.21
C ILE A 22 3.50 10.30 0.32
N GLY A 23 3.11 11.09 1.32
CA GLY A 23 1.76 11.11 1.88
C GLY A 23 1.19 12.52 1.96
N VAL A 24 0.13 12.82 1.20
CA VAL A 24 -0.44 14.17 1.11
C VAL A 24 -1.85 14.20 1.69
N GLY A 25 -1.97 14.68 2.93
CA GLY A 25 -3.23 14.80 3.66
C GLY A 25 -3.75 16.24 3.76
N LYS A 26 -2.85 17.18 4.09
CA LYS A 26 -3.13 18.61 4.14
C LYS A 26 -2.82 19.27 2.78
N TYR A 27 -3.79 20.01 2.27
CA TYR A 27 -3.72 20.81 1.05
C TYR A 27 -4.15 22.25 1.37
N PRO A 28 -3.22 23.22 1.41
CA PRO A 28 -3.54 24.59 1.80
C PRO A 28 -4.61 25.26 0.94
N HIS A 29 -4.79 24.83 -0.32
CA HIS A 29 -5.73 25.45 -1.25
C HIS A 29 -7.04 24.68 -1.44
N LEU A 30 -7.26 23.57 -0.73
CA LEU A 30 -8.56 22.90 -0.70
C LEU A 30 -9.40 23.39 0.48
N ALA A 31 -10.69 23.07 0.48
CA ALA A 31 -11.58 23.38 1.59
C ALA A 31 -10.99 22.90 2.93
N GLY A 32 -10.98 23.77 3.94
CA GLY A 32 -10.34 23.52 5.24
C GLY A 32 -8.83 23.82 5.30
N GLY A 33 -8.21 24.24 4.20
CA GLY A 33 -6.83 24.70 4.15
C GLY A 33 -6.67 26.20 4.46
N ASP A 34 -5.42 26.68 4.39
CA ASP A 34 -5.04 28.05 4.78
C ASP A 34 -5.48 29.11 3.75
N ALA A 35 -5.63 28.73 2.47
CA ALA A 35 -5.96 29.63 1.36
C ALA A 35 -6.84 28.91 0.30
N PRO A 36 -8.06 28.46 0.65
CA PRO A 36 -8.90 27.65 -0.21
C PRO A 36 -9.30 28.38 -1.49
N VAL A 37 -9.32 27.66 -2.62
CA VAL A 37 -9.93 28.14 -3.86
C VAL A 37 -11.45 27.99 -3.85
N ALA A 38 -12.14 28.78 -4.68
CA ALA A 38 -13.60 28.79 -4.72
C ALA A 38 -14.19 27.47 -5.24
N ASP A 39 -13.54 26.85 -6.22
CA ASP A 39 -13.97 25.58 -6.81
C ASP A 39 -12.80 24.58 -6.87
N PRO A 40 -12.65 23.73 -5.85
CA PRO A 40 -11.64 22.68 -5.82
C PRO A 40 -12.15 21.35 -6.42
N ASP A 41 -13.22 21.35 -7.22
CA ASP A 41 -13.82 20.13 -7.80
C ASP A 41 -14.24 19.10 -6.74
N GLY A 42 -14.78 19.59 -5.62
CA GLY A 42 -15.21 18.75 -4.49
C GLY A 42 -14.06 18.06 -3.72
N MET A 43 -12.80 18.33 -4.05
CA MET A 43 -11.65 17.82 -3.30
C MET A 43 -11.56 18.46 -1.91
N ARG A 44 -11.16 17.65 -0.92
CA ARG A 44 -11.10 18.01 0.50
C ARG A 44 -9.81 17.51 1.14
N GLN A 45 -9.55 17.94 2.38
CA GLN A 45 -8.47 17.37 3.21
C GLN A 45 -8.63 15.85 3.37
N LEU A 46 -7.51 15.13 3.47
CA LEU A 46 -7.46 13.68 3.65
C LEU A 46 -6.70 13.34 4.93
N SER A 47 -7.27 12.50 5.79
CA SER A 47 -6.62 12.10 7.05
C SER A 47 -5.72 10.86 6.90
N SER A 48 -6.05 9.96 5.97
CA SER A 48 -5.35 8.69 5.79
C SER A 48 -3.98 8.75 5.13
N PRO A 49 -3.70 9.63 4.14
CA PRO A 49 -2.46 9.54 3.38
C PRO A 49 -1.17 9.67 4.20
N PRO A 50 -1.05 10.63 5.14
CA PRO A 50 0.16 10.71 5.95
C PRO A 50 0.33 9.52 6.90
N LEU A 51 -0.77 9.00 7.46
CA LEU A 51 -0.75 7.78 8.28
C LEU A 51 -0.27 6.57 7.47
N SER A 52 -0.72 6.47 6.23
CA SER A 52 -0.39 5.38 5.31
C SER A 52 1.08 5.43 4.88
N ALA A 53 1.58 6.61 4.53
CA ALA A 53 2.99 6.85 4.24
C ALA A 53 3.90 6.56 5.46
N ARG A 54 3.51 6.99 6.67
CA ARG A 54 4.24 6.66 7.90
C ARG A 54 4.27 5.16 8.17
N ALA A 55 3.14 4.46 8.00
CA ALA A 55 3.05 3.03 8.22
C ALA A 55 3.96 2.26 7.24
N LEU A 56 4.00 2.64 5.96
CA LEU A 56 4.89 2.03 4.99
C LEU A 56 6.37 2.36 5.26
N ALA A 57 6.71 3.61 5.58
CA ALA A 57 8.08 3.99 5.94
C ALA A 57 8.56 3.23 7.19
N HIS A 58 7.67 3.07 8.18
CA HIS A 58 7.93 2.26 9.35
C HIS A 58 8.16 0.79 8.97
N TRP A 59 7.32 0.19 8.12
CA TRP A 59 7.52 -1.20 7.67
C TRP A 59 8.83 -1.39 6.90
N LEU A 60 9.16 -0.46 5.97
CA LEU A 60 10.43 -0.48 5.25
C LEU A 60 11.61 -0.52 6.22
N LEU A 61 11.57 0.29 7.28
CA LEU A 61 12.60 0.25 8.30
C LEU A 61 12.48 -1.01 9.17
N ALA A 62 11.35 -1.33 9.78
CA ALA A 62 11.31 -2.41 10.76
C ALA A 62 11.43 -3.83 10.17
N GLU A 63 10.88 -4.07 8.97
CA GLU A 63 10.50 -5.42 8.51
C GLU A 63 11.06 -5.77 7.11
N TYR A 64 11.34 -4.79 6.26
CA TYR A 64 11.82 -5.07 4.90
C TYR A 64 13.16 -5.82 4.91
N ASN A 65 13.17 -6.97 4.24
CA ASN A 65 14.35 -7.83 4.12
C ASN A 65 14.51 -8.34 2.68
N ASP A 66 15.59 -7.94 2.02
CA ASP A 66 16.05 -8.55 0.78
C ASP A 66 17.57 -8.72 0.92
N PRO A 67 18.06 -9.94 1.18
CA PRO A 67 19.49 -10.18 1.39
C PRO A 67 20.36 -9.76 0.19
N THR A 68 19.78 -9.74 -1.01
CA THR A 68 20.49 -9.36 -2.24
C THR A 68 20.43 -7.86 -2.53
N ARG A 69 19.43 -7.15 -1.98
CA ARG A 69 19.20 -5.71 -2.16
C ARG A 69 18.69 -5.07 -0.86
N PRO A 70 19.49 -5.09 0.22
CA PRO A 70 19.07 -4.52 1.49
C PRO A 70 18.67 -3.05 1.34
N LEU A 71 17.80 -2.58 2.23
CA LEU A 71 17.34 -1.19 2.22
C LEU A 71 18.51 -0.23 2.43
N GLY A 72 18.77 0.64 1.46
CA GLY A 72 19.83 1.65 1.52
C GLY A 72 19.32 3.02 1.97
N SER A 73 18.10 3.41 1.56
CA SER A 73 17.54 4.72 1.93
C SER A 73 16.01 4.75 1.91
N VAL A 74 15.42 5.58 2.77
CA VAL A 74 14.00 5.98 2.72
C VAL A 74 13.93 7.51 2.67
N ALA A 75 13.42 8.06 1.58
CA ALA A 75 13.02 9.48 1.51
C ALA A 75 11.52 9.58 1.85
N LEU A 76 11.17 10.42 2.82
CA LEU A 76 9.79 10.58 3.31
C LEU A 76 9.35 12.04 3.19
N LEU A 77 8.25 12.27 2.48
CA LEU A 77 7.60 13.58 2.36
C LEU A 77 6.16 13.48 2.85
N LEU A 78 5.76 14.36 3.76
CA LEU A 78 4.42 14.35 4.37
C LEU A 78 3.81 15.74 4.40
N SER A 79 2.54 15.85 4.03
CA SER A 79 1.74 17.05 4.28
C SER A 79 0.61 16.71 5.23
N GLU A 80 0.73 17.17 6.47
CA GLU A 80 -0.12 16.80 7.60
C GLU A 80 -0.81 18.01 8.19
N GLU A 81 -1.99 17.78 8.81
CA GLU A 81 -2.67 18.82 9.58
C GLU A 81 -1.83 19.27 10.77
N GLN A 82 -1.18 18.31 11.43
CA GLN A 82 -0.28 18.52 12.55
C GLN A 82 1.06 17.85 12.23
N PRO A 83 2.00 18.58 11.60
CA PRO A 83 3.32 18.05 11.27
C PRO A 83 4.04 17.55 12.53
N ALA A 84 4.60 16.35 12.44
CA ALA A 84 5.40 15.76 13.51
C ALA A 84 6.66 15.09 12.93
N PRO A 85 7.76 15.02 13.69
CA PRO A 85 8.92 14.24 13.28
C PRO A 85 8.54 12.77 13.01
N PHE A 86 9.27 12.12 12.11
CA PHE A 86 9.20 10.67 11.94
C PHE A 86 10.25 10.01 12.83
N THR A 87 9.83 9.08 13.69
CA THR A 87 10.76 8.34 14.55
C THR A 87 11.15 7.03 13.88
N ASP A 88 12.44 6.85 13.59
CA ASP A 88 12.98 5.60 13.07
C ASP A 88 12.74 4.47 14.10
N PRO A 89 12.04 3.38 13.72
CA PRO A 89 11.76 2.28 14.65
C PRO A 89 13.00 1.51 15.09
N ARG A 90 14.09 1.52 14.32
CA ARG A 90 15.33 0.80 14.64
C ARG A 90 16.18 1.58 15.65
N THR A 91 16.40 2.87 15.37
CA THR A 91 17.34 3.71 16.11
C THR A 91 16.68 4.61 17.14
N ARG A 92 15.35 4.75 17.09
CA ARG A 92 14.55 5.70 17.89
C ARG A 92 14.89 7.16 17.62
N THR A 93 15.61 7.44 16.54
CA THR A 93 16.00 8.80 16.13
C THR A 93 14.82 9.50 15.48
N ALA A 94 14.58 10.76 15.85
CA ALA A 94 13.56 11.58 15.23
C ALA A 94 14.14 12.34 14.02
N HIS A 95 13.43 12.29 12.91
CA HIS A 95 13.78 12.96 11.66
C HIS A 95 12.71 13.99 11.32
N ASP A 96 13.13 15.21 10.99
CA ASP A 96 12.23 16.20 10.42
C ASP A 96 11.74 15.73 9.06
N VAL A 97 10.47 16.00 8.76
CA VAL A 97 9.83 15.58 7.52
C VAL A 97 9.43 16.80 6.73
N ASP A 98 9.97 16.90 5.52
CA ASP A 98 9.65 17.99 4.60
C ASP A 98 8.22 17.84 4.08
N ALA A 99 7.56 18.99 3.88
CA ALA A 99 6.23 19.05 3.28
C ALA A 99 6.23 18.44 1.86
N ALA A 100 5.17 17.72 1.50
CA ALA A 100 5.01 17.14 0.17
C ALA A 100 4.51 18.18 -0.86
N THR A 101 5.23 19.30 -0.99
CA THR A 101 5.04 20.26 -2.09
C THR A 101 5.64 19.72 -3.37
N ILE A 102 5.21 20.22 -4.53
CA ILE A 102 5.72 19.72 -5.80
C ILE A 102 7.23 19.92 -5.93
N ASP A 103 7.78 21.06 -5.50
CA ASP A 103 9.23 21.32 -5.59
C ASP A 103 10.05 20.35 -4.71
N ASN A 104 9.55 20.03 -3.52
CA ASN A 104 10.18 19.03 -2.65
C ASN A 104 10.10 17.63 -3.27
N ILE A 105 8.96 17.27 -3.86
CA ILE A 105 8.77 16.00 -4.57
C ILE A 105 9.76 15.88 -5.73
N LEU A 106 9.89 16.90 -6.59
CA LEU A 106 10.81 16.88 -7.73
C LEU A 106 12.28 16.77 -7.28
N THR A 107 12.64 17.47 -6.21
CA THR A 107 13.98 17.38 -5.60
C THR A 107 14.23 15.97 -5.08
N ALA A 108 13.28 15.38 -4.37
CA ALA A 108 13.37 14.03 -3.83
C ALA A 108 13.45 12.97 -4.94
N VAL A 109 12.66 13.11 -6.01
CA VAL A 109 12.71 12.23 -7.20
C VAL A 109 14.09 12.28 -7.86
N THR A 110 14.68 13.47 -8.00
CA THR A 110 16.01 13.61 -8.60
C THR A 110 17.07 12.89 -7.76
N ALA A 111 17.10 13.14 -6.45
CA ALA A 111 18.05 12.46 -5.56
C ALA A 111 17.80 10.94 -5.50
N TRP A 112 16.54 10.50 -5.56
CA TRP A 112 16.15 9.09 -5.59
C TRP A 112 16.56 8.41 -6.90
N PHE A 113 16.43 9.10 -8.04
CA PHE A 113 16.94 8.66 -9.33
C PHE A 113 18.47 8.43 -9.25
N ASP A 114 19.22 9.39 -8.72
CA ASP A 114 20.69 9.30 -8.63
C ASP A 114 21.15 8.09 -7.79
N ARG A 115 20.43 7.82 -6.69
CA ARG A 115 20.66 6.60 -5.89
C ARG A 115 20.37 5.34 -6.69
N GLY A 116 19.23 5.28 -7.37
CA GLY A 116 18.89 4.16 -8.27
C GLY A 116 19.91 3.94 -9.38
N ASP A 117 20.48 5.01 -9.93
CA ASP A 117 21.41 4.97 -11.05
C ASP A 117 22.84 4.51 -10.68
N SER A 118 23.10 4.37 -9.38
CA SER A 118 24.41 3.95 -8.87
C SER A 118 24.77 2.49 -9.18
N HIS A 119 23.79 1.60 -9.30
CA HIS A 119 24.03 0.18 -9.57
C HIS A 119 22.90 -0.47 -10.38
N VAL A 120 23.25 -1.37 -11.30
CA VAL A 120 22.29 -2.02 -12.21
C VAL A 120 21.28 -2.92 -11.49
N ASP A 121 21.72 -3.59 -10.43
CA ASP A 121 20.84 -4.44 -9.61
C ASP A 121 20.08 -3.69 -8.52
N ASN A 122 20.15 -2.35 -8.47
CA ASN A 122 19.35 -1.59 -7.52
C ASN A 122 17.85 -1.80 -7.74
N ARG A 123 17.10 -1.66 -6.65
CA ARG A 123 15.65 -1.57 -6.66
C ARG A 123 15.20 -0.17 -6.25
N LEU A 124 14.24 0.35 -7.00
CA LEU A 124 13.53 1.56 -6.69
C LEU A 124 12.11 1.22 -6.22
N VAL A 125 11.71 1.76 -5.07
CA VAL A 125 10.34 1.68 -4.55
C VAL A 125 9.77 3.09 -4.46
N PHE A 126 8.67 3.34 -5.17
CA PHE A 126 7.92 4.58 -5.11
C PHE A 126 6.57 4.30 -4.45
N TYR A 127 6.20 5.11 -3.47
CA TYR A 127 4.88 5.08 -2.87
C TYR A 127 4.30 6.48 -2.83
N PHE A 128 3.06 6.61 -3.29
CA PHE A 128 2.29 7.83 -3.17
C PHE A 128 0.90 7.51 -2.61
N CYS A 129 0.48 8.27 -1.60
CA CYS A 129 -0.90 8.31 -1.16
C CYS A 129 -1.39 9.76 -1.09
N GLY A 130 -2.56 10.03 -1.64
CA GLY A 130 -3.13 11.37 -1.73
C GLY A 130 -4.21 11.47 -2.80
N HIS A 131 -4.53 12.69 -3.21
CA HIS A 131 -5.38 12.90 -4.38
C HIS A 131 -4.63 12.56 -5.66
N GLY A 132 -5.37 11.97 -6.59
CA GLY A 132 -4.91 11.68 -7.94
C GLY A 132 -6.06 11.87 -8.90
N VAL A 133 -5.72 12.31 -10.09
CA VAL A 133 -6.66 12.42 -11.21
C VAL A 133 -6.06 11.74 -12.41
N SER A 134 -6.90 11.18 -13.27
CA SER A 134 -6.46 10.53 -14.49
C SER A 134 -7.32 10.93 -15.66
N GLN A 135 -6.76 10.86 -16.87
CA GLN A 135 -7.49 10.99 -18.12
C GLN A 135 -6.84 10.06 -19.14
N GLY A 136 -7.53 8.96 -19.47
CA GLY A 136 -6.90 7.89 -20.25
C GLY A 136 -5.71 7.30 -19.50
N ASP A 137 -4.54 7.29 -20.15
CA ASP A 137 -3.29 6.78 -19.57
C ASP A 137 -2.52 7.83 -18.76
N ASP A 138 -2.90 9.11 -18.85
CA ASP A 138 -2.27 10.19 -18.10
C ASP A 138 -2.78 10.20 -16.67
N MET A 139 -1.85 10.32 -15.70
CA MET A 139 -2.16 10.38 -14.28
C MET A 139 -1.33 11.47 -13.61
N ALA A 140 -2.01 12.40 -12.94
CA ALA A 140 -1.42 13.43 -12.13
C ALA A 140 -1.58 13.09 -10.64
N LEU A 141 -0.46 13.04 -9.91
CA LEU A 141 -0.44 12.85 -8.46
C LEU A 141 -0.35 14.22 -7.79
N LEU A 142 -1.36 14.61 -7.02
CA LEU A 142 -1.50 15.99 -6.57
C LEU A 142 -0.64 16.24 -5.33
N ALA A 143 0.27 17.21 -5.43
CA ALA A 143 1.07 17.66 -4.30
C ALA A 143 0.25 18.58 -3.40
N ALA A 144 0.80 18.92 -2.23
CA ALA A 144 0.10 19.73 -1.23
C ALA A 144 -0.30 21.11 -1.78
N ASP A 145 0.54 21.70 -2.63
CA ASP A 145 0.41 23.01 -3.24
C ASP A 145 -0.36 23.00 -4.58
N ILE A 146 -1.15 21.96 -4.85
CA ILE A 146 -2.17 22.00 -5.90
C ILE A 146 -3.03 23.26 -5.77
N PHE A 147 -3.37 23.91 -6.89
CA PHE A 147 -4.07 25.21 -6.97
C PHE A 147 -3.33 26.44 -6.41
N ALA A 148 -2.06 26.32 -5.98
CA ALA A 148 -1.27 27.51 -5.63
C ALA A 148 -1.10 28.46 -6.83
N ASP A 149 -0.92 27.90 -8.02
CA ASP A 149 -1.01 28.61 -9.29
C ASP A 149 -2.46 28.59 -9.79
N ARG A 150 -3.11 29.76 -9.70
CA ARG A 150 -4.51 29.93 -10.12
C ARG A 150 -4.72 29.84 -11.63
N HIS A 151 -3.67 30.06 -12.41
CA HIS A 151 -3.73 30.02 -13.87
C HIS A 151 -3.39 28.63 -14.42
N ASN A 152 -2.60 27.85 -13.68
CA ASN A 152 -2.29 26.48 -14.01
C ASN A 152 -2.20 25.61 -12.74
N PRO A 153 -3.35 25.15 -12.22
CA PRO A 153 -3.40 24.37 -10.98
C PRO A 153 -2.49 23.14 -10.99
N LEU A 154 -2.40 22.43 -12.12
CA LEU A 154 -1.58 21.23 -12.27
C LEU A 154 -0.07 21.49 -12.13
N ASN A 155 0.39 22.75 -12.04
CA ASN A 155 1.74 23.04 -11.60
C ASN A 155 2.04 22.50 -10.20
N GLY A 156 1.03 22.31 -9.34
CA GLY A 156 1.14 21.62 -8.06
C GLY A 156 0.91 20.11 -8.13
N ALA A 157 1.17 19.47 -9.28
CA ALA A 157 1.01 18.03 -9.47
C ALA A 157 2.23 17.40 -10.14
N LEU A 158 2.44 16.11 -9.87
CA LEU A 158 3.48 15.29 -10.47
C LEU A 158 2.91 14.49 -11.65
N ASP A 159 3.60 14.58 -12.79
CA ASP A 159 3.33 13.74 -13.96
C ASP A 159 3.87 12.33 -13.76
N PHE A 160 2.98 11.40 -13.41
CA PHE A 160 3.35 10.03 -13.09
C PHE A 160 3.80 9.25 -14.33
N ALA A 161 3.16 9.48 -15.48
CA ALA A 161 3.55 8.85 -16.73
C ALA A 161 4.96 9.32 -17.15
N ALA A 162 5.25 10.62 -17.05
CA ALA A 162 6.57 11.15 -17.34
C ALA A 162 7.62 10.71 -16.32
N LEU A 163 7.28 10.54 -15.03
CA LEU A 163 8.17 9.91 -14.05
C LEU A 163 8.58 8.50 -14.50
N MET A 164 7.60 7.63 -14.80
CA MET A 164 7.87 6.25 -15.23
C MET A 164 8.67 6.19 -16.54
N ASN A 165 8.39 7.10 -17.47
CA ASN A 165 9.11 7.24 -18.73
C ASN A 165 10.55 7.73 -18.52
N GLY A 166 10.76 8.71 -17.65
CA GLY A 166 12.08 9.22 -17.30
C GLY A 166 12.94 8.17 -16.62
N LEU A 167 12.34 7.30 -15.79
CA LEU A 167 13.04 6.20 -15.11
C LEU A 167 13.49 5.08 -16.04
N LYS A 168 13.10 5.06 -17.33
CA LYS A 168 13.59 4.07 -18.31
C LYS A 168 15.12 4.09 -18.41
N ARG A 169 15.73 5.27 -18.27
CA ARG A 169 17.19 5.47 -18.35
C ARG A 169 17.95 5.11 -17.07
N CYS A 170 17.26 4.94 -15.94
CA CYS A 170 17.90 4.61 -14.66
C CYS A 170 18.49 3.20 -14.69
N LYS A 171 19.71 3.01 -14.16
CA LYS A 171 20.35 1.68 -14.13
C LYS A 171 19.56 0.64 -13.36
N ALA A 172 18.94 1.02 -12.25
CA ALA A 172 18.12 0.14 -11.39
C ALA A 172 17.23 -0.80 -12.22
N GLY A 173 17.49 -2.10 -12.09
CA GLY A 173 16.84 -3.15 -12.85
C GLY A 173 15.41 -3.42 -12.40
N GLN A 174 15.03 -3.02 -11.19
CA GLN A 174 13.69 -3.21 -10.63
C GLN A 174 13.09 -1.90 -10.14
N GLN A 175 11.86 -1.60 -10.56
CA GLN A 175 11.14 -0.36 -10.24
C GLN A 175 9.70 -0.71 -9.84
N VAL A 176 9.37 -0.55 -8.57
CA VAL A 176 8.05 -0.88 -8.00
C VAL A 176 7.35 0.42 -7.61
N PHE A 177 6.11 0.58 -8.05
CA PHE A 177 5.30 1.75 -7.73
C PHE A 177 4.02 1.31 -7.04
N PHE A 178 3.70 1.95 -5.92
CA PHE A 178 2.44 1.79 -5.20
C PHE A 178 1.70 3.12 -5.23
N VAL A 179 0.61 3.20 -5.97
CA VAL A 179 -0.15 4.42 -6.21
C VAL A 179 -1.51 4.31 -5.54
N ASP A 180 -1.61 4.90 -4.36
CA ASP A 180 -2.81 4.95 -3.54
C ASP A 180 -3.54 6.28 -3.69
N ALA A 181 -4.18 6.42 -4.85
CA ALA A 181 -4.91 7.61 -5.23
C ALA A 181 -6.11 7.24 -6.11
N CYS A 182 -7.09 8.14 -6.19
CA CYS A 182 -8.16 8.04 -7.17
C CYS A 182 -7.59 8.09 -8.60
N ARG A 183 -8.34 7.53 -9.54
CA ARG A 183 -8.04 7.54 -10.97
C ARG A 183 -9.23 8.04 -11.79
N SER A 184 -10.12 8.79 -11.16
CA SER A 184 -11.22 9.47 -11.81
C SER A 184 -10.75 10.74 -12.51
N ASN A 185 -11.51 11.17 -13.52
CA ASN A 185 -11.30 12.45 -14.17
C ASN A 185 -11.69 13.62 -13.23
N SER A 186 -11.22 14.82 -13.56
CA SER A 186 -11.60 16.08 -12.92
C SER A 186 -11.91 17.11 -13.99
N ASP A 187 -13.17 17.52 -14.12
CA ASP A 187 -13.60 18.44 -15.17
C ASP A 187 -12.94 19.82 -15.01
N VAL A 188 -12.84 20.31 -13.76
CA VAL A 188 -12.17 21.58 -13.43
C VAL A 188 -10.70 21.56 -13.83
N LEU A 189 -9.98 20.48 -13.55
CA LEU A 189 -8.57 20.36 -13.93
C LEU A 189 -8.41 20.18 -15.43
N ILE A 190 -9.31 19.47 -16.11
CA ILE A 190 -9.28 19.30 -17.57
C ILE A 190 -9.48 20.67 -18.25
N GLU A 191 -10.51 21.42 -17.86
CA GLU A 191 -10.81 22.73 -18.44
C GLU A 191 -9.70 23.76 -18.19
N SER A 192 -9.10 23.75 -16.99
CA SER A 192 -8.05 24.71 -16.62
C SER A 192 -6.68 24.38 -17.22
N SER A 193 -6.41 23.13 -17.61
CA SER A 193 -5.08 22.68 -18.06
C SER A 193 -4.92 22.65 -19.59
N GLY A 194 -6.00 22.89 -20.35
CA GLY A 194 -5.98 22.88 -21.81
C GLY A 194 -5.63 21.50 -22.37
N THR A 195 -4.59 21.41 -23.22
CA THR A 195 -4.22 20.16 -23.91
C THR A 195 -3.21 19.28 -23.17
N ARG A 196 -2.69 19.70 -22.00
CA ARG A 196 -1.75 18.90 -21.19
C ARG A 196 -2.33 18.66 -19.80
N PHE A 197 -2.63 17.40 -19.49
CA PHE A 197 -3.32 16.98 -18.27
C PHE A 197 -2.43 16.11 -17.35
N ALA A 198 -1.16 16.48 -17.16
CA ALA A 198 -0.23 15.60 -16.44
C ALA A 198 0.58 16.29 -15.32
N GLY A 199 0.56 17.62 -15.22
CA GLY A 199 1.35 18.35 -14.22
C GLY A 199 2.83 18.45 -14.57
N ARG A 200 3.71 18.50 -13.55
CA ARG A 200 5.14 18.73 -13.73
C ARG A 200 5.90 17.42 -13.91
N SER A 201 6.70 17.36 -14.97
CA SER A 201 7.60 16.24 -15.26
C SER A 201 8.89 16.36 -14.44
N PRO A 202 9.27 15.36 -13.64
CA PRO A 202 10.49 15.40 -12.83
C PRO A 202 11.75 15.04 -13.62
N LEU A 203 11.60 14.28 -14.70
CA LEU A 203 12.70 13.66 -15.41
C LEU A 203 12.39 13.74 -16.90
N GLY A 204 13.34 14.22 -17.71
CA GLY A 204 13.19 14.21 -19.16
C GLY A 204 12.96 12.81 -19.72
N ALA A 205 12.15 12.68 -20.76
CA ALA A 205 11.95 11.39 -21.42
C ALA A 205 13.28 10.85 -21.98
N GLY A 206 13.47 9.54 -21.92
CA GLY A 206 14.67 8.89 -22.44
C GLY A 206 14.44 7.41 -22.72
N SER A 207 15.26 6.85 -23.60
CA SER A 207 15.31 5.40 -23.82
C SER A 207 16.23 4.75 -22.80
N ARG A 208 15.95 3.49 -22.44
CA ARG A 208 16.90 2.68 -21.68
C ARG A 208 18.13 2.43 -22.55
N PRO A 209 19.36 2.69 -22.05
CA PRO A 209 20.59 2.30 -22.73
C PRO A 209 20.60 0.81 -23.11
N LEU A 210 21.10 0.48 -24.31
CA LEU A 210 21.04 -0.87 -24.89
C LEU A 210 21.96 -1.88 -24.18
N ASP A 211 22.97 -1.39 -23.48
CA ASP A 211 23.94 -2.16 -22.71
C ASP A 211 23.43 -2.56 -21.32
N LEU A 212 22.30 -1.98 -20.87
CA LEU A 212 21.68 -2.35 -19.61
C LEU A 212 20.77 -3.58 -19.77
N PRO A 213 20.70 -4.46 -18.76
CA PRO A 213 19.75 -5.57 -18.75
C PRO A 213 18.31 -5.06 -18.77
N ARG A 214 17.37 -5.95 -19.12
CA ARG A 214 15.94 -5.65 -19.13
C ARG A 214 15.52 -5.05 -17.77
N ARG A 215 14.81 -3.93 -17.84
CA ARG A 215 14.15 -3.31 -16.69
C ARG A 215 12.86 -4.06 -16.39
N PHE A 216 12.66 -4.46 -15.14
CA PHE A 216 11.37 -4.88 -14.62
C PHE A 216 10.73 -3.71 -13.89
N HIS A 217 9.53 -3.33 -14.31
CA HIS A 217 8.78 -2.27 -13.66
C HIS A 217 7.33 -2.70 -13.46
N ILE A 218 6.76 -2.27 -12.34
CA ILE A 218 5.42 -2.67 -11.95
C ILE A 218 4.72 -1.55 -11.17
N PRO A 219 3.70 -0.91 -11.76
CA PRO A 219 2.82 0.00 -11.03
C PRO A 219 1.60 -0.75 -10.51
N TYR A 220 1.47 -0.80 -9.18
CA TYR A 220 0.24 -1.16 -8.47
C TYR A 220 -0.59 0.09 -8.26
N TYR A 221 -1.84 0.04 -8.66
CA TYR A 221 -2.82 1.07 -8.44
C TYR A 221 -3.85 0.59 -7.43
N ALA A 222 -4.24 1.46 -6.51
CA ALA A 222 -5.26 1.15 -5.51
C ALA A 222 -6.64 0.89 -6.10
N THR A 223 -6.91 1.35 -7.32
CA THR A 223 -8.21 1.24 -7.98
C THR A 223 -8.07 1.17 -9.51
N LEU A 224 -9.15 0.84 -10.22
CA LEU A 224 -9.20 0.83 -11.69
C LEU A 224 -9.19 2.25 -12.25
N ALA A 225 -8.90 2.37 -13.56
CA ALA A 225 -9.03 3.66 -14.25
C ALA A 225 -10.49 4.13 -14.22
N GLY A 226 -10.71 5.39 -13.85
CA GLY A 226 -12.04 5.97 -13.66
C GLY A 226 -12.57 5.89 -12.22
N ASP A 227 -12.00 5.04 -11.36
CA ASP A 227 -12.56 4.74 -10.04
C ASP A 227 -11.89 5.51 -8.90
N ARG A 228 -12.50 5.39 -7.70
CA ARG A 228 -12.05 6.04 -6.46
C ARG A 228 -11.23 5.09 -5.58
N SER A 229 -10.34 5.66 -4.78
CA SER A 229 -9.69 4.99 -3.65
C SER A 229 -10.36 5.41 -2.34
N HIS A 230 -10.41 4.51 -1.36
CA HIS A 230 -11.19 4.62 -0.13
C HIS A 230 -10.34 4.35 1.11
N ALA A 231 -10.74 5.01 2.20
CA ALA A 231 -10.10 4.86 3.50
C ALA A 231 -11.11 5.06 4.63
N ARG A 232 -10.79 4.52 5.80
CA ARG A 232 -11.52 4.79 7.04
C ARG A 232 -10.99 6.10 7.65
N PRO A 233 -11.84 7.02 8.11
CA PRO A 233 -11.38 8.30 8.67
C PRO A 233 -10.38 8.10 9.82
N GLY A 234 -9.23 8.78 9.73
CA GLY A 234 -8.20 8.74 10.77
C GLY A 234 -7.44 7.41 10.86
N GLN A 235 -7.58 6.54 9.86
CA GLN A 235 -6.83 5.28 9.75
C GLN A 235 -6.00 5.27 8.47
N VAL A 236 -5.10 4.30 8.36
CA VAL A 236 -4.43 3.96 7.09
C VAL A 236 -5.48 3.67 6.01
N SER A 237 -5.18 3.98 4.75
CA SER A 237 -6.07 3.65 3.63
C SER A 237 -6.26 2.14 3.49
N LEU A 238 -7.38 1.73 2.89
CA LEU A 238 -7.66 0.31 2.71
C LEU A 238 -6.61 -0.38 1.84
N PHE A 239 -6.17 0.28 0.77
CA PHE A 239 -5.11 -0.27 -0.09
C PHE A 239 -3.78 -0.42 0.64
N THR A 240 -3.36 0.60 1.41
CA THR A 240 -2.08 0.52 2.14
C THR A 240 -2.14 -0.51 3.26
N GLU A 241 -3.27 -0.63 3.96
CA GLU A 241 -3.45 -1.67 4.97
C GLU A 241 -3.41 -3.07 4.34
N ALA A 242 -4.08 -3.28 3.20
CA ALA A 242 -4.05 -4.53 2.46
C ALA A 242 -2.63 -4.85 1.97
N LEU A 243 -1.91 -3.86 1.45
CA LEU A 243 -0.51 -3.97 1.04
C LEU A 243 0.37 -4.42 2.21
N LEU A 244 0.28 -3.78 3.37
CA LEU A 244 1.09 -4.12 4.55
C LEU A 244 0.79 -5.53 5.07
N ARG A 245 -0.49 -5.93 5.13
CA ARG A 245 -0.87 -7.30 5.52
C ARG A 245 -0.39 -8.34 4.50
N SER A 246 -0.39 -7.98 3.23
CA SER A 246 0.13 -8.83 2.15
C SER A 246 1.63 -9.03 2.27
N LEU A 247 2.38 -7.95 2.50
CA LEU A 247 3.83 -7.98 2.76
C LEU A 247 4.16 -8.75 4.05
N ALA A 248 3.31 -8.68 5.09
CA ALA A 248 3.54 -9.39 6.34
C ALA A 248 3.36 -10.93 6.24
N GLY A 249 2.75 -11.44 5.17
CA GLY A 249 2.67 -12.88 4.96
C GLY A 249 1.59 -13.37 4.01
N ALA A 250 0.50 -12.63 3.81
CA ALA A 250 -0.59 -13.11 2.95
C ALA A 250 -0.14 -13.29 1.48
N ALA A 251 0.86 -12.54 1.01
CA ALA A 251 1.44 -12.69 -0.33
C ALA A 251 2.68 -13.60 -0.38
N SER A 252 2.97 -14.35 0.68
CA SER A 252 4.17 -15.19 0.75
C SER A 252 3.97 -16.61 0.22
N ASP A 253 5.06 -17.22 -0.23
CA ASP A 253 5.17 -18.62 -0.60
C ASP A 253 6.58 -19.13 -0.27
N ASP A 254 6.75 -20.44 -0.08
CA ASP A 254 8.01 -21.06 0.39
C ASP A 254 8.52 -22.19 -0.53
N PRO A 255 8.66 -21.97 -1.85
CA PRO A 255 9.00 -23.04 -2.80
C PRO A 255 10.35 -23.71 -2.52
N GLU A 256 11.26 -23.01 -1.84
CA GLU A 256 12.61 -23.49 -1.48
C GLU A 256 12.81 -23.57 0.05
N GLY A 257 11.74 -23.41 0.84
CA GLY A 257 11.78 -23.40 2.31
C GLY A 257 12.00 -22.02 2.94
N ASP A 258 12.31 -21.00 2.15
CA ASP A 258 12.33 -19.60 2.59
C ASP A 258 11.01 -18.91 2.20
N TRP A 259 10.38 -18.22 3.15
CA TRP A 259 9.15 -17.46 2.88
C TRP A 259 9.44 -16.19 2.11
N ARG A 260 8.92 -16.10 0.88
CA ARG A 260 9.19 -15.01 -0.06
C ARG A 260 7.90 -14.37 -0.54
N VAL A 261 7.85 -13.05 -0.56
CA VAL A 261 6.78 -12.29 -1.20
C VAL A 261 7.20 -11.89 -2.60
N ASN A 262 6.45 -12.33 -3.60
CA ASN A 262 6.68 -11.95 -5.00
C ASN A 262 5.59 -10.98 -5.50
N THR A 263 5.88 -10.33 -6.62
CA THR A 263 4.99 -9.33 -7.21
C THR A 263 3.63 -9.87 -7.66
N ALA A 264 3.52 -11.13 -8.09
CA ALA A 264 2.25 -11.72 -8.51
C ALA A 264 1.34 -12.01 -7.32
N HIS A 265 1.85 -12.67 -6.28
CA HIS A 265 1.10 -12.99 -5.06
C HIS A 265 0.68 -11.73 -4.30
N LEU A 266 1.44 -10.64 -4.46
CA LEU A 266 1.10 -9.36 -3.86
C LEU A 266 -0.23 -8.80 -4.40
N LEU A 267 -0.46 -8.88 -5.72
CA LEU A 267 -1.73 -8.45 -6.30
C LEU A 267 -2.88 -9.34 -5.82
N GLU A 268 -2.69 -10.67 -5.84
CA GLU A 268 -3.70 -11.63 -5.39
C GLU A 268 -4.11 -11.39 -3.94
N ALA A 269 -3.15 -11.17 -3.04
CA ALA A 269 -3.43 -10.93 -1.63
C ALA A 269 -4.12 -9.58 -1.38
N ILE A 270 -3.67 -8.50 -2.04
CA ILE A 270 -4.32 -7.19 -1.93
C ILE A 270 -5.76 -7.28 -2.44
N ASP A 271 -5.96 -7.88 -3.62
CA ASP A 271 -7.30 -8.07 -4.21
C ASP A 271 -8.22 -8.87 -3.29
N HIS A 272 -7.69 -9.94 -2.68
CA HIS A 272 -8.44 -10.73 -1.70
C HIS A 272 -8.95 -9.85 -0.55
N PHE A 273 -8.09 -9.07 0.10
CA PHE A 273 -8.49 -8.19 1.21
C PHE A 273 -9.54 -7.18 0.78
N MET A 274 -9.36 -6.55 -0.39
CA MET A 274 -10.29 -5.55 -0.92
C MET A 274 -11.69 -6.14 -1.21
N HIS A 275 -11.80 -7.45 -1.42
CA HIS A 275 -13.08 -8.16 -1.58
C HIS A 275 -13.70 -8.64 -0.27
N GLN A 276 -12.99 -8.61 0.87
CA GLN A 276 -13.52 -9.13 2.13
C GLN A 276 -14.34 -8.07 2.88
N PRO A 277 -15.64 -8.30 3.19
CA PRO A 277 -16.45 -7.38 3.98
C PRO A 277 -15.88 -7.09 5.36
N GLN A 278 -15.24 -8.07 6.00
CA GLN A 278 -14.61 -7.89 7.32
C GLN A 278 -13.41 -6.94 7.27
N PHE A 279 -12.80 -6.77 6.08
CA PHE A 279 -11.67 -5.88 5.86
C PHE A 279 -12.12 -4.52 5.28
N ALA A 280 -12.80 -4.52 4.14
CA ALA A 280 -13.16 -3.31 3.40
C ALA A 280 -14.54 -2.73 3.80
N GLY A 281 -15.33 -3.45 4.61
CA GLY A 281 -16.66 -3.00 5.03
C GLY A 281 -17.60 -2.78 3.85
N ALA A 282 -18.33 -1.67 3.87
CA ALA A 282 -19.32 -1.33 2.84
C ALA A 282 -18.73 -1.09 1.43
N VAL A 283 -17.41 -0.94 1.30
CA VAL A 283 -16.73 -0.76 0.01
C VAL A 283 -16.01 -2.03 -0.47
N ALA A 284 -16.29 -3.18 0.16
CA ALA A 284 -15.76 -4.47 -0.29
C ALA A 284 -16.19 -4.76 -1.73
N GLY A 285 -15.22 -5.09 -2.58
CA GLY A 285 -15.42 -5.33 -4.02
C GLY A 285 -15.77 -4.08 -4.84
N VAL A 286 -15.82 -2.88 -4.23
CA VAL A 286 -16.04 -1.61 -4.95
C VAL A 286 -14.71 -1.04 -5.44
N GLN A 287 -13.69 -1.03 -4.58
CA GLN A 287 -12.35 -0.61 -4.95
C GLN A 287 -11.53 -1.82 -5.41
N VAL A 288 -11.21 -1.87 -6.70
CA VAL A 288 -10.53 -3.01 -7.31
C VAL A 288 -9.07 -2.65 -7.62
N PRO A 289 -8.08 -3.21 -6.90
CA PRO A 289 -6.68 -2.94 -7.16
C PRO A 289 -6.29 -3.47 -8.55
N SER A 290 -5.34 -2.80 -9.21
CA SER A 290 -4.88 -3.20 -10.54
C SER A 290 -3.38 -3.01 -10.72
N VAL A 291 -2.83 -3.66 -11.74
CA VAL A 291 -1.43 -3.50 -12.14
C VAL A 291 -1.34 -3.17 -13.63
N GLY A 292 -0.33 -2.39 -14.01
CA GLY A 292 -0.02 -2.14 -15.43
C GLY A 292 0.70 -3.32 -16.09
N GLU A 293 1.99 -3.44 -15.81
CA GLU A 293 2.81 -4.61 -16.18
C GLU A 293 3.08 -5.48 -14.94
N LEU A 294 3.11 -6.81 -15.09
CA LEU A 294 3.33 -7.75 -13.99
C LEU A 294 4.56 -8.67 -14.23
N PRO A 295 5.79 -8.12 -14.26
CA PRO A 295 6.98 -8.95 -14.16
C PRO A 295 7.03 -9.63 -12.78
N VAL A 296 7.42 -10.91 -12.74
CA VAL A 296 7.50 -11.69 -11.49
C VAL A 296 8.91 -11.66 -10.94
N PHE A 297 9.07 -11.16 -9.72
CA PHE A 297 10.31 -11.23 -8.93
C PHE A 297 10.01 -11.17 -7.42
N VAL A 298 10.97 -11.62 -6.60
CA VAL A 298 10.88 -11.56 -5.14
C VAL A 298 11.11 -10.13 -4.67
N LEU A 299 10.17 -9.55 -3.93
CA LEU A 299 10.24 -8.19 -3.40
C LEU A 299 10.90 -8.15 -2.02
N HIS A 300 10.60 -9.12 -1.17
CA HIS A 300 11.26 -9.30 0.12
C HIS A 300 11.02 -10.71 0.67
N GLU A 301 11.79 -11.07 1.67
CA GLU A 301 11.70 -12.32 2.42
C GLU A 301 11.10 -12.04 3.80
N LEU A 302 10.40 -13.02 4.36
CA LEU A 302 9.93 -12.94 5.74
C LEU A 302 11.02 -13.44 6.70
N PRO A 303 11.21 -12.80 7.87
CA PRO A 303 12.14 -13.30 8.89
C PRO A 303 11.63 -14.57 9.61
N GLY A 304 10.39 -14.97 9.36
CA GLY A 304 9.76 -16.11 10.01
C GLY A 304 8.46 -16.54 9.30
N PRO A 305 7.70 -17.46 9.90
CA PRO A 305 6.46 -17.97 9.32
C PRO A 305 5.43 -16.86 9.08
N PRO A 306 4.68 -16.90 7.97
CA PRO A 306 3.75 -15.85 7.60
C PRO A 306 2.55 -15.79 8.54
N VAL A 307 2.00 -14.59 8.66
CA VAL A 307 0.68 -14.37 9.24
C VAL A 307 -0.34 -14.37 8.10
N VAL A 308 -1.41 -15.16 8.25
CA VAL A 308 -2.39 -15.48 7.23
C VAL A 308 -3.79 -15.17 7.75
N PRO A 309 -4.63 -14.47 6.98
CA PRO A 309 -6.02 -14.27 7.33
C PRO A 309 -6.80 -15.58 7.24
N VAL A 310 -7.60 -15.85 8.28
CA VAL A 310 -8.49 -17.00 8.37
C VAL A 310 -9.91 -16.54 8.68
N TYR A 311 -10.85 -16.99 7.87
CA TYR A 311 -12.27 -16.71 7.98
C TYR A 311 -12.99 -17.98 8.40
N VAL A 312 -13.56 -17.99 9.60
CA VAL A 312 -14.23 -19.17 10.16
C VAL A 312 -15.74 -18.91 10.19
N GLY A 313 -16.51 -19.83 9.62
CA GLY A 313 -17.97 -19.74 9.60
C GLY A 313 -18.62 -21.11 9.65
N CYS A 314 -19.90 -21.13 9.99
CA CYS A 314 -20.79 -22.25 9.82
C CYS A 314 -21.27 -22.34 8.37
N GLU A 315 -21.67 -23.54 7.93
CA GLU A 315 -22.23 -23.77 6.59
C GLU A 315 -23.41 -22.83 6.26
N ARG A 316 -24.27 -22.55 7.25
CA ARG A 316 -25.31 -21.54 7.14
C ARG A 316 -24.83 -20.26 7.81
N ALA A 317 -24.71 -19.17 7.06
CA ALA A 317 -24.17 -17.92 7.59
C ALA A 317 -24.98 -17.35 8.77
N GLN A 318 -26.29 -17.62 8.82
CA GLN A 318 -27.17 -17.22 9.95
C GLN A 318 -26.71 -17.81 11.29
N GLU A 319 -26.08 -18.99 11.27
CA GLU A 319 -25.60 -19.67 12.46
C GLU A 319 -24.34 -19.00 13.06
N ASN A 320 -23.68 -18.10 12.31
CA ASN A 320 -22.44 -17.44 12.77
C ASN A 320 -22.66 -16.55 14.00
N ALA A 321 -23.84 -15.94 14.15
CA ALA A 321 -24.17 -15.12 15.31
C ALA A 321 -24.37 -15.96 16.57
N GLU A 322 -24.92 -17.16 16.43
CA GLU A 322 -25.28 -18.05 17.53
C GLU A 322 -24.10 -18.94 17.96
N ALA A 323 -23.16 -19.17 17.05
CA ALA A 323 -22.00 -20.01 17.30
C ALA A 323 -20.95 -19.34 18.19
N GLU A 324 -20.55 -20.04 19.26
CA GLU A 324 -19.25 -19.80 19.89
C GLU A 324 -18.17 -20.48 19.03
N PHE A 325 -17.19 -19.70 18.57
CA PHE A 325 -16.04 -20.24 17.83
C PHE A 325 -14.81 -20.35 18.72
N VAL A 326 -14.07 -21.44 18.55
CA VAL A 326 -12.79 -21.64 19.24
C VAL A 326 -11.73 -22.13 18.26
N CYS A 327 -10.52 -21.56 18.37
CA CYS A 327 -9.35 -21.95 17.59
C CYS A 327 -8.29 -22.54 18.52
N ARG A 328 -7.76 -23.73 18.18
CA ARG A 328 -6.72 -24.43 18.92
C ARG A 328 -5.49 -24.70 18.08
N GLU A 329 -4.33 -24.72 18.73
CA GLU A 329 -3.03 -25.07 18.16
C GLU A 329 -2.37 -26.10 19.09
N GLY A 330 -2.05 -27.29 18.58
CA GLY A 330 -1.50 -28.38 19.41
C GLY A 330 -2.40 -28.77 20.60
N GLY A 331 -3.72 -28.70 20.44
CA GLY A 331 -4.70 -28.99 21.49
C GLY A 331 -4.93 -27.85 22.50
N HIS A 332 -4.17 -26.76 22.43
CA HIS A 332 -4.32 -25.61 23.32
C HIS A 332 -5.19 -24.52 22.70
N GLU A 333 -6.15 -23.98 23.47
CA GLU A 333 -6.96 -22.84 23.04
C GLU A 333 -6.10 -21.59 22.84
N ARG A 334 -6.22 -20.98 21.66
CA ARG A 334 -5.49 -19.77 21.29
C ARG A 334 -6.40 -18.57 21.25
N LEU A 335 -7.56 -18.73 20.61
CA LEU A 335 -8.53 -17.67 20.40
C LEU A 335 -9.95 -18.22 20.57
N ARG A 336 -10.85 -17.34 21.00
CA ARG A 336 -12.28 -17.62 21.16
C ARG A 336 -13.10 -16.41 20.73
N ARG A 337 -14.20 -16.66 20.02
CA ARG A 337 -15.29 -15.69 19.82
C ARG A 337 -16.55 -16.21 20.50
N PRO A 338 -17.02 -15.56 21.59
CA PRO A 338 -18.29 -15.92 22.23
C PRO A 338 -19.48 -15.78 21.26
N ALA A 339 -20.54 -16.56 21.51
CA ALA A 339 -21.82 -16.38 20.82
C ALA A 339 -22.36 -14.96 21.01
N GLY A 340 -22.95 -14.38 19.98
CA GLY A 340 -23.48 -13.01 19.97
C GLY A 340 -22.42 -11.91 19.94
N ALA A 341 -21.12 -12.23 19.97
CA ALA A 341 -20.04 -11.24 19.87
C ALA A 341 -19.78 -10.74 18.43
N VAL A 342 -20.63 -11.12 17.47
CA VAL A 342 -20.62 -10.60 16.11
C VAL A 342 -21.23 -9.20 16.08
N GLY A 343 -20.77 -8.33 15.18
CA GLY A 343 -21.30 -6.96 15.08
C GLY A 343 -22.78 -6.97 14.66
N GLU A 344 -23.62 -6.18 15.33
CA GLU A 344 -25.07 -6.09 15.04
C GLU A 344 -25.39 -5.71 13.59
N ALA A 345 -24.46 -4.99 12.92
CA ALA A 345 -24.60 -4.57 11.54
C ALA A 345 -24.43 -5.71 10.52
N ASP A 346 -23.77 -6.81 10.91
CA ASP A 346 -23.51 -7.97 10.04
C ASP A 346 -23.46 -9.28 10.87
N PRO A 347 -24.62 -9.76 11.36
CA PRO A 347 -24.70 -10.94 12.22
C PRO A 347 -24.30 -12.23 11.49
N GLU A 348 -24.31 -12.23 10.17
CA GLU A 348 -23.93 -13.37 9.35
C GLU A 348 -22.41 -13.44 9.10
N SER A 349 -21.63 -12.47 9.60
CA SER A 349 -20.20 -12.39 9.31
C SER A 349 -19.37 -13.55 9.90
N GLU A 350 -18.49 -14.07 9.04
CA GLU A 350 -17.44 -15.01 9.43
C GLU A 350 -16.54 -14.40 10.53
N TRP A 351 -16.04 -15.24 11.41
CA TRP A 351 -15.01 -14.87 12.36
C TRP A 351 -13.68 -14.72 11.63
N ALA A 352 -13.28 -13.48 11.37
CA ALA A 352 -12.01 -13.13 10.76
C ALA A 352 -10.92 -13.01 11.84
N ILE A 353 -9.85 -13.79 11.70
CA ILE A 353 -8.68 -13.79 12.58
C ILE A 353 -7.40 -13.90 11.76
N GLU A 354 -6.27 -13.55 12.37
CA GLU A 354 -4.94 -13.68 11.78
C GLU A 354 -4.16 -14.75 12.55
N LEU A 355 -3.67 -15.76 11.84
CA LEU A 355 -2.96 -16.90 12.40
C LEU A 355 -1.62 -17.07 11.70
N ARG A 356 -0.61 -17.56 12.43
CA ARG A 356 0.66 -17.93 11.81
C ARG A 356 0.49 -19.20 10.97
N PHE A 357 1.41 -19.47 10.07
CA PHE A 357 1.50 -20.77 9.41
C PHE A 357 1.57 -21.91 10.44
N GLY A 358 0.72 -22.92 10.28
CA GLY A 358 0.65 -24.05 11.21
C GLY A 358 -0.63 -24.89 11.06
N GLU A 359 -0.74 -25.93 11.89
CA GLU A 359 -1.94 -26.79 11.98
C GLU A 359 -2.87 -26.29 13.09
N TYR A 360 -4.14 -26.12 12.78
CA TYR A 360 -5.14 -25.58 13.70
C TYR A 360 -6.43 -26.41 13.69
N ASP A 361 -7.04 -26.54 14.86
CA ASP A 361 -8.37 -27.11 15.04
C ASP A 361 -9.38 -25.99 15.30
N PHE A 362 -10.41 -25.92 14.46
CA PHE A 362 -11.51 -24.99 14.59
C PHE A 362 -12.74 -25.70 15.10
N GLU A 363 -13.47 -25.05 16.00
CA GLU A 363 -14.69 -25.56 16.61
C GLU A 363 -15.77 -24.48 16.59
N ALA A 364 -17.01 -24.88 16.27
CA ALA A 364 -18.21 -24.07 16.45
C ALA A 364 -19.18 -24.80 17.38
N ARG A 365 -19.68 -24.10 18.41
CA ARG A 365 -20.68 -24.60 19.36
C ARG A 365 -21.96 -23.79 19.22
N LEU A 366 -23.05 -24.41 18.78
CA LEU A 366 -24.37 -23.78 18.66
C LEU A 366 -25.33 -24.21 19.79
N GLY A 367 -24.82 -25.00 20.73
CA GLY A 367 -25.54 -25.56 21.88
C GLY A 367 -24.84 -26.82 22.38
N ASP A 368 -25.33 -27.40 23.47
CA ASP A 368 -24.66 -28.54 24.15
C ASP A 368 -24.50 -29.79 23.27
N GLN A 369 -25.32 -29.93 22.22
CA GLN A 369 -25.33 -31.10 21.32
C GLN A 369 -24.89 -30.80 19.89
N ASP A 370 -24.64 -29.55 19.52
CA ASP A 370 -24.21 -29.15 18.17
C ASP A 370 -22.80 -28.56 18.25
N VAL A 371 -21.81 -29.46 18.22
CA VAL A 371 -20.38 -29.13 18.19
C VAL A 371 -19.80 -29.62 16.87
N ARG A 372 -19.27 -28.69 16.09
CA ARG A 372 -18.70 -28.94 14.75
C ARG A 372 -17.22 -28.63 14.80
N THR A 373 -16.40 -29.52 14.25
CA THR A 373 -14.94 -29.35 14.27
C THR A 373 -14.32 -29.56 12.90
N LYS A 374 -13.20 -28.88 12.64
CA LYS A 374 -12.40 -29.05 11.43
C LYS A 374 -10.94 -28.68 11.67
N SER A 375 -10.04 -29.58 11.35
CA SER A 375 -8.59 -29.35 11.36
C SER A 375 -8.13 -28.87 9.98
N ILE A 376 -7.31 -27.81 9.94
CA ILE A 376 -6.70 -27.33 8.68
C ILE A 376 -5.27 -26.85 8.89
N THR A 377 -4.46 -27.00 7.85
CA THR A 377 -3.20 -26.26 7.70
C THR A 377 -3.49 -24.82 7.27
N VAL A 378 -3.14 -23.86 8.12
CA VAL A 378 -3.11 -22.44 7.79
C VAL A 378 -1.85 -22.15 7.01
N ARG A 379 -2.01 -21.65 5.78
CA ARG A 379 -0.93 -21.16 4.91
C ARG A 379 -1.49 -20.09 3.95
N PRO A 380 -0.65 -19.26 3.33
CA PRO A 380 -1.08 -18.24 2.37
C PRO A 380 -1.94 -18.79 1.21
N VAL A 381 -2.71 -17.95 0.50
CA VAL A 381 -2.90 -16.50 0.74
C VAL A 381 -3.85 -16.23 1.92
N PHE A 382 -4.88 -17.05 2.06
CA PHE A 382 -5.87 -17.00 3.13
C PHE A 382 -6.47 -18.39 3.37
N ARG A 383 -7.23 -18.57 4.45
CA ARG A 383 -8.05 -19.77 4.64
C ARG A 383 -9.49 -19.44 4.98
N ARG A 384 -10.43 -20.13 4.36
CA ARG A 384 -11.85 -20.10 4.73
C ARG A 384 -12.24 -21.46 5.29
N VAL A 385 -12.67 -21.47 6.55
CA VAL A 385 -13.03 -22.67 7.32
C VAL A 385 -14.53 -22.69 7.46
N GLN A 386 -15.17 -23.60 6.73
CA GLN A 386 -16.60 -23.86 6.82
C GLN A 386 -16.83 -25.08 7.71
N LEU A 387 -17.50 -24.86 8.84
CA LEU A 387 -17.81 -25.85 9.87
C LEU A 387 -19.22 -26.41 9.63
N VAL A 388 -19.23 -27.67 9.19
CA VAL A 388 -20.43 -28.41 8.78
C VAL A 388 -20.88 -29.35 9.89
N LYS A 389 -22.16 -29.74 9.89
CA LYS A 389 -22.61 -30.83 10.75
C LYS A 389 -21.94 -32.14 10.32
N PRO A 390 -21.52 -33.00 11.27
CA PRO A 390 -20.93 -34.31 10.96
C PRO A 390 -21.82 -35.20 10.10
#